data_AF-I0HS17-F1
#
_entry.id   AF-I0HS17-F1
#
_cell.length_a   1.000
_cell.length_b   1.000
_cell.length_c   1.000
_cell.angle_alpha   90.00
_cell.angle_beta   90.00
_cell.angle_gamma   90.00
#
_symmetry.space_group_name_H-M   'P 1'
#
loop_
_entity.id
_entity.type
_entity.pdbx_description
1 polymer ?
#
loop_
_entity_poly.entity_id
_entity_poly.type
_entity_poly.pdbx_seq_one_letter_code
_entity_poly.pdbx_strand_id
1 'polypeptide(L)'
;MGTRVEPPCEKAAHWSGDTVWAATVDGVEVAASWAWTEVRPGVVVLSDPNGIASNLRCRGASAPEDERLAAIVALNRLTHELPWRETVCSILRMLRRHAGLGTPATPRVRRTRTPSMPC
;
A
#
# COMPACT_ATOMS: atom_id res chain seq x y z
N MET A 1 -11.56 5.41 9.35
CA MET A 1 -10.40 5.26 8.44
C MET A 1 -10.42 6.41 7.45
N GLY A 2 -9.28 7.04 7.20
CA GLY A 2 -9.11 8.08 6.19
C GLY A 2 -7.89 7.79 5.32
N THR A 3 -7.88 8.27 4.08
CA THR A 3 -6.70 8.18 3.22
C THR A 3 -6.45 9.51 2.54
N ARG A 4 -5.18 9.89 2.50
CA ARG A 4 -4.66 11.02 1.75
C ARG A 4 -4.04 10.47 0.47
N VAL A 5 -4.37 11.08 -0.66
CA VAL A 5 -3.80 10.74 -1.97
C VAL A 5 -2.94 11.89 -2.44
N GLU A 6 -1.73 11.58 -2.86
CA GLU A 6 -0.80 12.50 -3.49
C GLU A 6 -0.83 12.29 -5.01
N PRO A 7 -0.87 13.38 -5.80
CA PRO A 7 -0.78 13.27 -7.25
C PRO A 7 0.58 12.69 -7.67
N PRO A 8 0.65 12.01 -8.82
CA PRO A 8 1.91 11.45 -9.31
C PRO A 8 2.97 12.54 -9.44
N CYS A 9 4.16 12.29 -8.90
CA CYS A 9 5.33 13.14 -9.15
C CYS A 9 5.75 13.01 -10.62
N GLU A 10 6.25 14.08 -11.26
CA GLU A 10 6.72 14.03 -12.66
C GLU A 10 7.73 12.91 -12.94
N LYS A 11 8.51 12.51 -11.92
CA LYS A 11 9.50 11.42 -12.01
C LYS A 11 8.91 10.04 -11.77
N ALA A 12 7.76 9.94 -11.10
CA ALA A 12 7.09 8.70 -10.77
C ALA A 12 5.62 8.81 -11.21
N ALA A 13 5.27 8.20 -12.33
CA ALA A 13 3.90 8.18 -12.87
C ALA A 13 2.90 7.38 -12.01
N HIS A 14 3.21 7.17 -10.73
CA HIS A 14 2.51 6.35 -9.77
C HIS A 14 1.86 7.24 -8.71
N TRP A 15 0.63 6.92 -8.34
CA TRP A 15 -0.05 7.56 -7.22
C TRP A 15 0.52 7.03 -5.91
N SER A 16 0.68 7.89 -4.92
CA SER A 16 1.12 7.53 -3.57
C SER A 16 0.23 8.21 -2.53
N GLY A 17 0.41 7.85 -1.28
CA GLY A 17 -0.25 8.54 -0.18
C GLY A 17 -0.20 7.75 1.11
N ASP A 18 -1.05 8.15 2.04
CA ASP A 18 -1.09 7.59 3.38
C ASP A 18 -2.51 7.12 3.71
N THR A 19 -2.61 6.07 4.51
CA THR A 19 -3.86 5.66 5.13
C THR A 19 -3.71 5.74 6.65
N VAL A 20 -4.75 6.25 7.31
CA VAL A 20 -4.89 6.23 8.77
C VAL A 20 -6.11 5.40 9.12
N TRP A 21 -5.88 4.39 9.94
CA TRP A 21 -6.91 3.63 10.62
C TRP A 21 -6.89 4.00 12.10
N ALA A 22 -8.08 4.26 12.66
CA ALA A 22 -8.24 4.58 14.06
C ALA A 22 -9.57 4.02 14.56
N ALA A 23 -9.59 3.62 15.82
CA ALA A 23 -10.75 3.10 16.53
C ALA A 23 -10.65 3.45 18.03
N THR A 24 -11.75 3.30 18.75
CA THR A 24 -11.78 3.37 20.22
C THR A 24 -12.06 1.97 20.75
N VAL A 25 -11.17 1.44 21.60
CA VAL A 25 -11.30 0.12 22.22
C VAL A 25 -11.23 0.33 23.73
N ASP A 26 -12.28 -0.07 24.46
CA ASP A 26 -12.39 0.11 25.92
C ASP A 26 -12.11 1.55 26.40
N GLY A 27 -12.54 2.54 25.62
CA GLY A 27 -12.33 3.97 25.91
C GLY A 27 -10.92 4.49 25.57
N VAL A 28 -10.04 3.65 25.01
CA VAL A 28 -8.69 4.03 24.57
C VAL A 28 -8.67 4.21 23.05
N GLU A 29 -8.12 5.33 22.59
CA GLU A 29 -7.88 5.55 21.16
C GLU A 29 -6.70 4.72 20.67
N VAL A 30 -6.94 3.93 19.64
CA VAL A 30 -5.92 3.15 18.95
C VAL A 30 -5.86 3.58 17.49
N ALA A 31 -4.64 3.72 16.96
CA ALA A 31 -4.43 4.14 15.59
C ALA A 31 -3.19 3.50 14.98
N ALA A 32 -3.26 3.29 13.67
CA ALA A 32 -2.13 2.92 12.84
C ALA A 32 -2.18 3.71 11.52
N SER A 33 -1.03 4.11 11.02
CA SER A 33 -0.89 4.77 9.73
C SER A 33 0.25 4.18 8.92
N TRP A 34 0.09 4.17 7.61
CA TRP A 34 1.08 3.64 6.68
C TRP A 34 1.01 4.36 5.34
N ALA A 35 2.18 4.46 4.71
CA ALA A 35 2.32 4.94 3.34
C ALA A 35 2.08 3.80 2.35
N TRP A 36 1.50 4.13 1.20
CA TRP A 36 1.26 3.22 0.09
C TRP A 36 1.65 3.86 -1.24
N THR A 37 1.98 3.01 -2.21
CA THR A 37 2.30 3.41 -3.59
C THR A 37 1.56 2.50 -4.56
N GLU A 38 1.06 3.06 -5.65
CA GLU A 38 0.45 2.31 -6.73
C GLU A 38 1.47 1.91 -7.81
N VAL A 39 1.93 0.67 -7.78
CA VAL A 39 2.95 0.17 -8.72
C VAL A 39 2.42 0.01 -10.14
N ARG A 40 1.12 -0.21 -10.30
CA ARG A 40 0.39 -0.21 -11.57
C ARG A 40 -1.09 0.07 -11.29
N PRO A 41 -1.89 0.52 -12.27
CA PRO A 41 -3.29 0.89 -12.04
C PRO A 41 -4.08 -0.19 -11.30
N GLY A 42 -4.65 0.19 -10.16
CA GLY A 42 -5.46 -0.69 -9.32
C GLY A 42 -4.64 -1.68 -8.48
N VAL A 43 -3.31 -1.59 -8.47
CA VAL A 43 -2.43 -2.39 -7.62
C VAL A 43 -1.61 -1.47 -6.74
N VAL A 44 -2.04 -1.38 -5.49
CA VAL A 44 -1.37 -0.63 -4.43
C VAL A 44 -0.60 -1.57 -3.52
N VAL A 45 0.54 -1.11 -3.02
CA VAL A 45 1.41 -1.83 -2.09
C VAL A 45 1.79 -0.91 -0.93
N LEU A 46 2.21 -1.49 0.19
CA LEU A 46 2.86 -0.72 1.26
C LEU A 46 4.17 -0.15 0.73
N SER A 47 4.41 1.14 0.95
CA SER A 47 5.65 1.80 0.53
C SER A 47 6.84 1.35 1.38
N ASP A 48 6.60 1.18 2.69
CA ASP A 48 7.58 0.65 3.63
C ASP A 48 6.87 -0.25 4.66
N PRO A 49 7.01 -1.58 4.56
CA PRO A 49 6.45 -2.52 5.54
C PRO A 49 6.98 -2.31 6.97
N ASN A 50 8.15 -1.71 7.14
CA ASN A 50 8.72 -1.40 8.47
C ASN A 50 8.32 0.00 8.95
N GLY A 51 7.66 0.80 8.10
CA GLY A 51 7.32 2.20 8.33
C GLY A 51 5.89 2.43 8.82
N ILE A 52 5.25 1.41 9.40
CA ILE A 52 3.90 1.55 9.97
C ILE A 52 4.00 2.27 11.31
N ALA A 53 3.42 3.47 11.40
CA ALA A 53 3.37 4.24 12.64
C ALA A 53 2.11 3.85 13.43
N SER A 54 2.25 3.61 14.73
CA SER A 54 1.12 3.23 15.57
C SER A 54 1.38 3.54 17.04
N ASN A 55 0.31 3.78 17.80
CA ASN A 55 0.34 3.84 19.26
C ASN A 55 0.05 2.48 19.93
N LEU A 56 -0.10 1.41 19.14
CA LEU A 56 -0.33 0.05 19.61
C LEU A 56 0.97 -0.59 20.14
N ARG A 57 0.83 -1.39 21.21
CA ARG A 57 1.90 -2.26 21.70
C ARG A 57 1.52 -3.72 21.49
N CYS A 58 2.40 -4.48 20.85
CA CYS A 58 2.19 -5.89 20.62
C CYS A 58 2.65 -6.68 21.84
N ARG A 59 1.74 -7.42 22.47
CA ARG A 59 2.06 -8.31 23.59
C ARG A 59 2.33 -9.71 23.05
N GLY A 60 3.48 -10.30 23.37
CA GLY A 60 3.77 -11.69 23.01
C GLY A 60 5.21 -12.02 22.59
N ALA A 61 6.14 -11.06 22.61
CA ALA A 61 7.55 -11.38 22.40
C ALA A 61 8.13 -12.06 23.65
N SER A 62 8.76 -13.22 23.45
CA SER A 62 9.40 -14.01 24.52
C SER A 62 10.70 -13.39 25.03
N ALA A 63 11.36 -12.54 24.23
CA ALA A 63 12.54 -11.77 24.61
C ALA A 63 12.41 -10.30 24.15
N PRO A 64 13.01 -9.33 24.87
CA PRO A 64 12.95 -7.90 24.52
C PRO A 64 13.52 -7.59 23.13
N GLU A 65 14.53 -8.33 22.70
CA GLU A 65 15.16 -8.17 21.38
C GLU A 65 14.20 -8.55 20.23
N ASP A 66 13.23 -9.43 20.49
CA ASP A 66 12.21 -9.85 19.53
C ASP A 66 11.02 -8.89 19.47
N GLU A 67 10.90 -7.96 20.42
CA GLU A 67 9.70 -7.11 20.58
C GLU A 67 9.48 -6.20 19.36
N ARG A 68 10.57 -5.66 18.80
CA ARG A 68 10.50 -4.80 17.61
C ARG A 68 10.05 -5.59 16.36
N LEU A 69 10.63 -6.76 16.13
CA LEU A 69 10.29 -7.57 14.96
C LEU A 69 8.86 -8.11 15.09
N ALA A 70 8.48 -8.55 16.29
CA ALA A 70 7.12 -8.97 16.60
C ALA A 70 6.11 -7.85 16.34
N ALA A 71 6.43 -6.62 16.75
CA ALA A 71 5.59 -5.45 16.49
C ALA A 71 5.43 -5.16 14.99
N ILE A 72 6.53 -5.20 14.22
CA ILE A 72 6.48 -5.02 12.76
C ILE A 72 5.59 -6.08 12.12
N VAL A 73 5.77 -7.35 12.47
CA VAL A 73 4.97 -8.45 11.91
C VAL A 73 3.49 -8.30 12.25
N ALA A 74 3.17 -7.97 13.50
CA ALA A 74 1.79 -7.77 13.94
C ALA A 74 1.12 -6.57 13.27
N LEU A 75 1.82 -5.44 13.13
CA LEU A 75 1.30 -4.25 12.43
C LEU A 75 1.10 -4.50 10.92
N ASN A 76 1.97 -5.29 10.30
CA ASN A 76 1.77 -5.70 8.92
C ASN A 76 0.52 -6.58 8.79
N ARG A 77 0.34 -7.58 9.65
CA ARG A 77 -0.87 -8.43 9.66
C ARG A 77 -2.13 -7.59 9.81
N LEU A 78 -2.16 -6.68 10.78
CA LEU A 78 -3.27 -5.74 10.97
C LEU A 78 -3.57 -4.95 9.68
N THR A 79 -2.53 -4.36 9.09
CA THR A 79 -2.68 -3.59 7.84
C THR A 79 -3.17 -4.45 6.68
N HIS A 80 -2.82 -5.73 6.62
CA HIS A 80 -3.27 -6.66 5.60
C HIS A 80 -4.72 -7.15 5.80
N GLU A 81 -5.24 -7.14 7.04
CA GLU A 81 -6.62 -7.50 7.34
C GLU A 81 -7.61 -6.34 7.10
N LEU A 82 -7.12 -5.10 7.07
CA LEU A 82 -7.95 -3.93 6.84
C LEU A 82 -8.25 -3.71 5.34
N PRO A 83 -9.47 -3.30 4.96
CA PRO A 83 -9.91 -3.15 3.56
C PRO A 83 -9.43 -1.82 2.92
N TRP A 84 -8.21 -1.41 3.25
CA TRP A 84 -7.68 -0.13 2.79
C TRP A 84 -7.37 -0.16 1.29
N ARG A 85 -6.96 -1.31 0.75
CA ARG A 85 -6.60 -1.46 -0.66
C ARG A 85 -7.80 -1.21 -1.55
N GLU A 86 -8.95 -1.77 -1.21
CA GLU A 86 -10.22 -1.59 -1.91
C GLU A 86 -10.64 -0.11 -1.89
N THR A 87 -10.50 0.52 -0.72
CA THR A 87 -10.85 1.93 -0.51
C THR A 87 -9.97 2.84 -1.35
N VAL A 88 -8.65 2.68 -1.28
CA VAL A 88 -7.69 3.46 -2.09
C VAL A 88 -7.93 3.22 -3.57
N CYS A 89 -8.08 1.97 -4.01
CA CYS A 89 -8.35 1.66 -5.42
C CYS A 89 -9.67 2.27 -5.91
N SER A 90 -10.69 2.38 -5.06
CA SER A 90 -11.94 3.09 -5.39
C SER A 90 -11.72 4.57 -5.61
N ILE A 91 -10.97 5.21 -4.71
CA ILE A 91 -10.63 6.64 -4.80
C ILE A 91 -9.78 6.91 -6.03
N LEU A 92 -8.73 6.13 -6.28
CA LEU A 92 -7.88 6.28 -7.46
C LEU A 92 -8.66 6.12 -8.77
N ARG A 93 -9.59 5.16 -8.83
CA ARG A 93 -10.51 5.02 -9.98
C ARG A 93 -11.38 6.26 -10.16
N MET A 94 -11.88 6.84 -9.08
CA MET A 94 -12.66 8.07 -9.13
C MET A 94 -11.82 9.26 -9.61
N LEU A 95 -10.61 9.44 -9.08
CA LEU A 95 -9.71 10.52 -9.48
C LEU A 95 -9.32 10.44 -10.94
N ARG A 96 -9.02 9.26 -11.48
CA ARG A 96 -8.74 9.06 -12.91
C ARG A 96 -9.88 9.47 -13.81
N ARG A 97 -11.12 9.12 -13.44
CA ARG A 97 -12.32 9.50 -14.19
C ARG A 97 -12.48 11.01 -14.28
N HIS A 98 -12.24 11.72 -13.17
CA HIS A 98 -12.36 13.18 -13.12
C HIS A 98 -11.19 13.90 -13.79
N ALA A 99 -9.99 13.34 -13.71
CA ALA A 99 -8.79 13.93 -14.33
C ALA A 99 -8.74 13.75 -15.87
N GLY A 100 -9.70 13.01 -16.47
CA GLY A 100 -9.63 12.66 -17.89
C GLY A 100 -8.44 11.74 -18.25
N LEU A 101 -7.74 11.20 -17.24
CA LEU A 101 -6.63 10.27 -17.40
C LEU A 101 -7.22 8.89 -17.71
N GLY A 102 -7.62 8.73 -18.97
CA GLY A 102 -8.00 7.44 -19.55
C GLY A 102 -6.92 6.40 -19.31
N THR A 103 -7.38 5.17 -19.06
CA THR A 103 -6.64 3.93 -18.84
C THR A 103 -5.21 3.96 -19.40
N PRO A 104 -4.15 3.75 -18.60
CA PRO A 104 -2.81 3.73 -19.15
C PRO A 104 -2.64 2.48 -20.02
N ALA A 105 -1.89 2.68 -21.10
CA ALA A 105 -1.59 1.66 -22.07
C ALA A 105 -1.01 0.40 -21.41
N THR A 106 -1.62 -0.74 -21.71
CA THR A 106 -1.09 -2.06 -21.38
C THR A 106 0.36 -2.16 -21.86
N PRO A 107 1.34 -2.52 -21.01
CA PRO A 107 2.70 -2.73 -21.50
C PRO A 107 2.68 -3.94 -22.45
N ARG A 108 2.84 -3.68 -23.75
CA ARG A 108 3.07 -4.72 -24.75
C ARG A 108 4.41 -5.38 -24.43
N VAL A 109 4.35 -6.55 -23.81
CA VAL A 109 5.49 -7.45 -23.71
C VAL A 109 5.91 -7.79 -25.15
N ARG A 110 7.00 -7.17 -25.61
CA ARG A 110 7.58 -7.42 -26.92
C ARG A 110 8.26 -8.79 -26.85
N ARG A 111 7.52 -9.84 -27.22
CA ARG A 111 8.11 -11.17 -27.45
C ARG A 111 9.15 -11.04 -28.56
N THR A 112 10.42 -11.05 -28.18
CA THR A 112 11.53 -11.21 -29.11
C THR A 112 11.42 -12.62 -29.70
N ARG A 113 11.14 -12.69 -31.01
CA ARG A 113 11.29 -13.94 -31.78
C ARG A 113 12.79 -14.25 -31.83
N THR A 114 13.21 -15.29 -31.11
CA THR A 114 14.50 -15.94 -31.33
C THR A 114 14.53 -16.48 -32.76
N PRO A 115 15.56 -16.19 -33.58
CA PRO A 115 15.68 -16.81 -34.89
C PRO A 115 16.11 -18.28 -34.71
N SER A 116 15.36 -19.21 -35.29
CA SER A 116 15.76 -20.62 -35.36
C SER A 116 16.92 -20.75 -36.36
N MET A 117 18.03 -21.35 -35.92
CA MET A 117 19.09 -21.82 -36.82
C MET A 117 18.60 -23.05 -37.62
N PRO A 118 18.92 -23.15 -38.92
CA PRO A 118 18.73 -24.39 -39.67
C PRO A 118 19.89 -25.36 -39.43
N CYS A 119 19.61 -26.65 -39.62
CA CYS A 119 20.49 -27.81 -39.46
C CYS A 119 21.78 -27.76 -40.28
#